data_AF-A0A7C1S2F5-F1
#
_entry.id   AF-A0A7C1S2F5-F1
#
_cell.length_a   1.000
_cell.length_b   1.000
_cell.length_c   1.000
_cell.angle_alpha   90.00
_cell.angle_beta   90.00
_cell.angle_gamma   90.00
#
_symmetry.space_group_name_H-M   'P 1'
#
loop_
_entity.id
_entity.type
_entity.pdbx_description
1 polymer ?
#
loop_
_entity_poly.entity_id
_entity_poly.type
_entity_poly.pdbx_seq_one_letter_code
_entity_poly.pdbx_strand_id
1 'polypeptide(L)'
;MALDLNVIGVLVWGVAKWFIIGALILVVLGLVIWGLIFYSQRKKYFLKVIVKLPRAGGTIFSEIAKGHYDVAAGIVDIKRKKCKPVAMKPFDVRRFLQGENVLEVLMLSPTDFIPIDPKNYMKVTEEYTDNEGNKQTQKYSVFDIVTDNLKRKTWKNYTERIAKSRFTLAGFLDQHWRAIELGILVFIIFIGFSVLWMRMPKLCG
;
A
#
# COMPACT_ATOMS: atom_id res chain seq x y z
N MET A 1 -11.25 -46.28 50.77
CA MET A 1 -10.33 -45.82 49.70
C MET A 1 -10.60 -44.33 49.49
N ALA A 2 -10.07 -43.49 50.39
CA ALA A 2 -10.23 -42.05 50.30
C ALA A 2 -9.11 -41.54 49.39
N LEU A 3 -9.41 -41.35 48.09
CA LEU A 3 -8.53 -40.52 47.27
C LEU A 3 -8.62 -39.10 47.83
N ASP A 4 -7.51 -38.63 48.39
CA ASP A 4 -7.37 -37.29 48.94
C ASP A 4 -7.93 -36.26 47.97
N LEU A 5 -8.91 -35.47 48.44
CA LEU A 5 -9.48 -34.33 47.69
C LEU A 5 -8.39 -33.37 47.18
N ASN A 6 -7.22 -33.34 47.83
CA ASN A 6 -6.05 -32.59 47.39
C ASN A 6 -5.46 -33.08 46.06
N VAL A 7 -5.47 -34.39 45.80
CA VAL A 7 -4.94 -34.96 44.54
C VAL A 7 -5.88 -34.61 43.36
N ILE A 8 -7.19 -34.64 43.59
CA ILE A 8 -8.19 -34.23 42.60
C ILE A 8 -8.10 -32.72 42.34
N GLY A 9 -7.96 -31.90 43.40
CA GLY A 9 -7.79 -30.45 43.27
C GLY A 9 -6.54 -30.05 42.48
N VAL A 10 -5.40 -30.72 42.72
CA VAL A 10 -4.14 -30.47 41.98
C VAL A 10 -4.25 -30.91 40.51
N LEU A 11 -4.92 -32.03 40.22
CA LEU A 11 -5.18 -32.47 38.84
C LEU A 11 -6.10 -31.50 38.10
N VAL A 12 -7.19 -31.05 38.71
CA VAL A 12 -8.14 -30.10 38.11
C VAL A 12 -7.47 -28.74 37.84
N TRP A 13 -6.66 -28.24 38.78
CA TRP A 13 -5.87 -27.01 38.57
C TRP A 13 -4.78 -27.17 37.50
N GLY A 14 -4.17 -28.36 37.40
CA GLY A 14 -3.23 -28.69 36.34
C GLY A 14 -3.88 -28.63 34.95
N VAL A 15 -5.02 -29.31 34.79
CA VAL A 15 -5.76 -29.33 33.51
C VAL A 15 -6.28 -27.93 33.14
N ALA A 16 -6.79 -27.16 34.11
CA ALA A 16 -7.26 -25.80 33.89
C ALA A 16 -6.13 -24.86 33.40
N LYS A 17 -4.92 -24.97 33.96
CA LYS A 17 -3.75 -24.18 33.50
C LYS A 17 -3.39 -24.49 32.06
N TRP A 18 -3.37 -25.76 31.66
CA TRP A 18 -3.09 -26.16 30.27
C TRP A 18 -4.17 -25.67 29.30
N PHE A 19 -5.44 -25.63 29.72
CA PHE A 19 -6.52 -25.08 28.92
C PHE A 19 -6.36 -23.57 28.68
N ILE A 20 -5.99 -22.81 29.71
CA ILE A 20 -5.74 -21.36 29.60
C ILE A 20 -4.55 -21.09 28.68
N ILE A 21 -3.46 -21.84 28.82
CA ILE A 21 -2.27 -21.73 27.97
C ILE A 21 -2.62 -22.08 26.52
N GLY A 22 -3.37 -23.17 26.31
CA GLY A 22 -3.84 -23.58 24.97
C GLY A 22 -4.72 -22.53 24.30
N ALA A 23 -5.66 -21.92 25.04
CA ALA A 23 -6.51 -20.85 24.55
C ALA A 23 -5.70 -19.61 24.17
N LEU A 24 -4.69 -19.25 24.98
CA LEU A 24 -3.82 -18.10 24.71
C LEU A 24 -2.97 -18.31 23.45
N ILE A 25 -2.44 -19.51 23.24
CA ILE A 25 -1.71 -19.87 22.01
C ILE A 25 -2.62 -19.79 20.78
N LEU A 26 -3.87 -20.24 20.89
CA LEU A 26 -4.86 -20.17 19.80
C LEU A 26 -5.18 -18.73 19.40
N VAL A 27 -5.31 -17.82 20.39
CA VAL A 27 -5.53 -16.39 20.14
C VAL A 27 -4.33 -15.76 19.43
N VAL A 28 -3.11 -16.08 19.89
CA VAL A 28 -1.88 -15.57 19.26
C VAL A 28 -1.74 -16.09 17.82
N LEU A 29 -1.97 -17.39 17.59
CA LEU A 29 -1.95 -17.96 16.24
C LEU A 29 -3.03 -17.37 15.34
N GLY A 30 -4.24 -17.14 15.87
CA GLY A 30 -5.32 -16.48 15.16
C GLY A 30 -4.95 -15.07 14.71
N LEU A 31 -4.33 -14.28 15.58
CA LEU A 31 -3.84 -12.93 15.25
C LEU A 31 -2.73 -12.96 14.19
N VAL A 32 -1.82 -13.93 14.26
CA VAL A 32 -0.74 -14.10 13.27
C VAL A 32 -1.32 -14.47 11.89
N ILE A 33 -2.23 -15.45 11.84
CA ILE A 33 -2.88 -15.89 10.59
C ILE A 33 -3.70 -14.74 10.00
N TRP A 34 -4.47 -14.03 10.82
CA TRP A 34 -5.26 -12.88 10.39
C TRP A 34 -4.36 -11.75 9.85
N GLY A 35 -3.26 -11.46 10.54
CA GLY A 35 -2.25 -10.49 10.10
C GLY A 35 -1.63 -10.86 8.74
N LEU A 36 -1.33 -12.14 8.53
CA LEU A 36 -0.78 -12.65 7.25
C LEU A 36 -1.79 -12.55 6.10
N ILE A 37 -3.05 -12.94 6.33
CA ILE A 37 -4.12 -12.82 5.33
C ILE A 37 -4.33 -11.35 4.97
N PHE A 38 -4.39 -10.47 5.97
CA PHE A 38 -4.59 -9.04 5.74
C PHE A 38 -3.40 -8.39 5.02
N TYR A 39 -2.17 -8.83 5.30
CA TYR A 39 -1.00 -8.40 4.55
C TYR A 39 -1.04 -8.85 3.09
N SER A 40 -1.52 -10.07 2.82
CA SER A 40 -1.69 -10.62 1.48
C SER A 40 -2.73 -9.87 0.64
N GLN A 41 -3.79 -9.34 1.27
CA GLN A 41 -4.82 -8.58 0.55
C GLN A 41 -4.35 -7.22 0.01
N ARG A 42 -3.15 -6.75 0.36
CA ARG A 42 -2.52 -5.56 -0.26
C ARG A 42 -1.98 -5.90 -1.64
N LYS A 43 -2.89 -6.17 -2.58
CA LYS A 43 -2.57 -6.47 -3.98
C LYS A 43 -1.84 -5.26 -4.60
N LYS A 44 -0.53 -5.40 -4.76
CA LYS A 44 0.30 -4.49 -5.54
C LYS A 44 0.37 -5.01 -6.97
N TYR A 45 -0.06 -4.22 -7.94
CA TYR A 45 0.04 -4.59 -9.34
C TYR A 45 1.38 -4.12 -9.90
N PHE A 46 2.10 -5.02 -10.56
CA PHE A 46 3.36 -4.69 -11.20
C PHE A 46 3.09 -3.98 -12.53
N LEU A 47 3.67 -2.80 -12.67
CA LEU A 47 3.61 -2.00 -13.89
C LEU A 47 4.99 -1.91 -14.52
N LYS A 48 5.08 -2.02 -15.84
CA LYS A 48 6.27 -1.67 -16.60
C LYS A 48 6.19 -0.19 -16.92
N VAL A 49 7.10 0.61 -16.36
CA VAL A 49 7.06 2.07 -16.49
C VAL A 49 8.12 2.51 -17.49
N ILE A 50 7.73 3.24 -18.53
CA ILE A 50 8.67 3.86 -19.47
C ILE A 50 8.81 5.32 -19.07
N VAL A 51 9.99 5.67 -18.57
CA VAL A 51 10.33 7.02 -18.13
C VAL A 51 10.94 7.77 -19.31
N LYS A 52 10.28 8.82 -19.74
CA LYS A 52 10.74 9.76 -20.78
C LYS A 52 11.48 10.91 -20.10
N LEU A 53 12.71 11.15 -20.54
CA LEU A 53 13.55 12.25 -20.10
C LEU A 53 13.74 13.23 -21.26
N PRO A 54 13.15 14.42 -21.20
CA PRO A 54 13.45 15.48 -22.15
C PRO A 54 14.87 16.02 -21.88
N ARG A 55 15.70 16.10 -22.92
CA ARG A 55 17.00 16.78 -22.86
C ARG A 55 16.90 18.16 -23.49
N ALA A 56 17.81 19.06 -23.09
CA ALA A 56 17.88 20.44 -23.58
C ALA A 56 18.02 20.56 -25.12
N GLY A 57 18.40 19.49 -25.82
CA GLY A 57 18.50 19.44 -27.29
C GLY A 57 17.28 18.84 -28.01
N GLY A 58 16.08 18.88 -27.44
CA GLY A 58 14.85 18.40 -28.11
C GLY A 58 14.71 16.88 -28.27
N THR A 59 15.68 16.11 -27.76
CA THR A 59 15.69 14.65 -27.79
C THR A 59 15.07 14.05 -26.53
N ILE A 60 14.36 12.93 -26.70
CA ILE A 60 13.78 12.16 -25.60
C ILE A 60 14.59 10.89 -25.38
N PHE A 61 15.17 10.77 -24.19
CA PHE A 61 15.71 9.50 -23.73
C PHE A 61 14.61 8.70 -23.02
N SER A 62 14.46 7.41 -23.36
CA SER A 62 13.49 6.52 -22.71
C SER A 62 14.23 5.51 -21.83
N GLU A 63 13.86 5.42 -20.56
CA GLU A 63 14.38 4.46 -19.59
C GLU A 63 13.26 3.51 -19.14
N ILE A 64 13.55 2.22 -19.01
CA ILE A 64 12.59 1.24 -18.46
C ILE A 64 12.77 1.15 -16.95
N ALA A 65 11.71 1.41 -16.21
CA ALA A 65 11.63 1.32 -14.76
C ALA A 65 10.53 0.32 -14.32
N LYS A 66 10.59 -0.09 -13.05
CA LYS A 66 9.57 -0.94 -12.43
C LYS A 66 8.58 -0.05 -11.68
N GLY A 67 7.29 -0.21 -11.92
CA GLY A 67 6.20 0.44 -11.19
C GLY A 67 5.46 -0.54 -10.30
N HIS A 68 4.94 -0.07 -9.17
CA HIS A 68 4.00 -0.82 -8.34
C HIS A 68 2.79 0.06 -8.09
N TYR A 69 1.61 -0.41 -8.51
CA TYR A 69 0.36 0.25 -8.21
C TYR A 69 -0.25 -0.34 -6.94
N ASP A 70 -0.40 0.50 -5.92
CA ASP A 70 -1.11 0.18 -4.69
C ASP A 70 -2.57 0.63 -4.84
N VAL A 71 -3.48 -0.33 -5.03
CA VAL A 71 -4.93 -0.06 -5.24
C VAL A 71 -5.55 0.59 -4.01
N ALA A 72 -5.11 0.21 -2.82
CA ALA A 72 -5.69 0.73 -1.58
C ALA A 72 -5.32 2.21 -1.38
N ALA A 73 -4.09 2.59 -1.78
CA ALA A 73 -3.62 3.96 -1.68
C ALA A 73 -3.94 4.83 -2.91
N GLY A 74 -4.19 4.20 -4.07
CA GLY A 74 -4.33 4.90 -5.35
C GLY A 74 -3.02 5.52 -5.84
N ILE A 75 -1.87 4.95 -5.44
CA ILE A 75 -0.53 5.51 -5.69
C ILE A 75 0.27 4.55 -6.55
N VAL A 76 1.08 5.10 -7.47
CA VAL A 76 2.06 4.34 -8.25
C VAL A 76 3.46 4.66 -7.75
N ASP A 77 4.19 3.65 -7.29
CA ASP A 77 5.59 3.77 -6.89
C ASP A 77 6.51 3.36 -8.05
N ILE A 78 7.37 4.28 -8.51
CA ILE A 78 8.36 4.02 -9.55
C ILE A 78 9.72 3.72 -8.93
N LYS A 79 10.32 2.59 -9.32
CA LYS A 79 11.70 2.20 -8.97
C LYS A 79 12.58 2.16 -10.21
N ARG A 80 13.44 3.16 -10.34
CA ARG A 80 14.51 3.23 -11.35
C ARG A 80 15.74 2.40 -10.96
N LYS A 81 16.61 2.10 -11.91
CA LYS A 81 17.83 1.32 -11.66
C LYS A 81 18.76 2.09 -10.71
N LYS A 82 19.18 1.45 -9.61
CA LYS A 82 20.04 2.04 -8.54
C LYS A 82 19.45 3.26 -7.80
N CYS A 83 18.16 3.55 -7.93
CA CYS A 83 17.49 4.64 -7.20
C CYS A 83 16.50 4.10 -6.16
N LYS A 84 16.21 4.91 -5.13
CA LYS A 84 15.12 4.63 -4.20
C LYS A 84 13.77 4.70 -4.93
N PRO A 85 12.77 3.90 -4.53
CA PRO A 85 11.43 4.02 -5.08
C PRO A 85 10.84 5.38 -4.76
N VAL A 86 10.14 5.97 -5.72
CA VAL A 86 9.51 7.29 -5.62
C VAL A 86 8.03 7.14 -5.89
N ALA A 87 7.20 7.59 -4.95
CA ALA A 87 5.75 7.63 -5.09
C ALA A 87 5.32 8.76 -6.01
N MET A 88 4.53 8.43 -7.03
CA MET A 88 3.87 9.40 -7.87
C MET A 88 2.72 10.09 -7.14
N LYS A 89 2.26 11.19 -7.73
CA LYS A 89 0.96 11.76 -7.43
C LYS A 89 -0.17 10.75 -7.70
N PRO A 90 -1.32 10.76 -6.98
CA PRO A 90 -2.46 9.96 -7.36
C PRO A 90 -3.00 10.55 -8.63
N PHE A 91 -3.28 9.66 -9.55
CA PHE A 91 -3.96 9.96 -10.79
C PHE A 91 -4.84 8.76 -11.10
N ASP A 92 -5.76 8.94 -12.04
CA ASP A 92 -6.54 7.81 -12.53
C ASP A 92 -5.66 6.89 -13.38
N VAL A 93 -5.13 5.84 -12.76
CA VAL A 93 -4.20 4.90 -13.39
C VAL A 93 -4.80 4.23 -14.63
N ARG A 94 -6.12 3.99 -14.64
CA ARG A 94 -6.80 3.33 -15.77
C ARG A 94 -6.77 4.18 -17.04
N ARG A 95 -6.84 5.50 -16.89
CA ARG A 95 -6.80 6.44 -18.01
C ARG A 95 -5.44 6.44 -18.73
N PHE A 96 -4.36 6.22 -18.00
CA PHE A 96 -2.99 6.30 -18.54
C PHE A 96 -2.33 4.92 -18.75
N LEU A 97 -3.02 3.83 -18.43
CA LEU A 97 -2.52 2.49 -18.67
C LEU A 97 -2.57 2.16 -20.16
N GLN A 98 -1.46 1.65 -20.69
CA GLN A 98 -1.35 1.13 -22.04
C GLN A 98 -1.34 -0.40 -22.00
N GLY A 99 -2.29 -1.03 -22.69
CA GLY A 99 -2.45 -2.49 -22.68
C GLY A 99 -2.75 -2.99 -21.26
N GLU A 100 -2.09 -4.07 -20.85
CA GLU A 100 -2.34 -4.70 -19.53
C GLU A 100 -1.52 -4.11 -18.38
N ASN A 101 -0.31 -3.60 -18.63
CA ASN A 101 0.61 -3.23 -17.54
C ASN A 101 1.65 -2.16 -17.89
N VAL A 102 1.54 -1.46 -19.01
CA VAL A 102 2.53 -0.45 -19.41
C VAL A 102 2.06 0.94 -19.03
N LEU A 103 2.93 1.73 -18.40
CA LEU A 103 2.66 3.13 -18.06
C LEU A 103 3.79 4.00 -18.58
N GLU A 104 3.47 5.04 -19.36
CA GLU A 104 4.45 6.03 -19.80
C GLU A 104 4.41 7.27 -18.91
N VAL A 105 5.59 7.75 -18.50
CA VAL A 105 5.72 8.89 -17.59
C VAL A 105 6.81 9.85 -18.06
N LEU A 106 6.58 11.15 -17.90
CA LEU A 106 7.57 12.21 -18.06
C LEU A 106 8.30 12.42 -16.75
N MET A 107 9.63 12.44 -16.78
CA MET A 107 10.41 12.88 -15.63
C MET A 107 10.68 14.38 -15.74
N LEU A 108 10.10 15.17 -14.83
CA LEU A 108 10.41 16.59 -14.69
C LEU A 108 11.57 16.85 -13.73
N SER A 109 11.69 16.00 -12.71
CA SER A 109 12.75 16.03 -11.71
C SER A 109 13.08 14.58 -11.32
N PRO A 110 14.27 14.26 -10.77
CA PRO A 110 14.59 12.91 -10.34
C PRO A 110 13.60 12.27 -9.36
N THR A 111 12.76 13.08 -8.71
CA THR A 111 11.74 12.66 -7.74
C THR A 111 10.31 12.97 -8.18
N ASP A 112 10.11 13.47 -9.41
CA ASP A 112 8.82 13.97 -9.85
C ASP A 112 8.49 13.48 -11.26
N PHE A 113 7.40 12.74 -11.35
CA PHE A 113 6.95 12.05 -12.54
C PHE A 113 5.51 12.41 -12.85
N ILE A 114 5.24 12.62 -14.14
CA ILE A 114 3.91 12.91 -14.66
C ILE A 114 3.48 11.76 -15.57
N PRO A 115 2.27 11.20 -15.45
CA PRO A 115 1.77 10.25 -16.44
C PRO A 115 1.49 10.95 -17.78
N ILE A 116 1.83 10.30 -18.89
CA ILE A 116 1.58 10.80 -20.25
C ILE A 116 0.76 9.78 -21.03
N ASP A 117 -0.20 10.27 -21.82
CA ASP A 117 -0.87 9.46 -22.85
C ASP A 117 0.05 9.36 -24.08
N PRO A 118 0.26 8.17 -24.67
CA PRO A 118 1.15 8.02 -25.82
C PRO A 118 0.72 8.83 -27.05
N LYS A 119 -0.56 9.22 -27.14
CA LYS A 119 -1.06 10.09 -28.21
C LYS A 119 -0.53 11.53 -28.12
N ASN A 120 0.04 11.91 -26.98
CA ASN A 120 0.37 13.29 -26.64
C ASN A 120 1.83 13.69 -26.93
N TYR A 121 2.60 12.84 -27.61
CA TYR A 121 3.93 13.24 -28.10
C TYR A 121 4.15 12.81 -29.54
N MET A 122 4.60 13.74 -30.36
CA MET A 122 4.94 13.51 -31.75
C MET A 122 6.45 13.62 -31.91
N LYS A 123 7.06 12.58 -32.49
CA LYS A 123 8.47 12.62 -32.90
C LYS A 123 8.50 13.24 -34.29
N VAL A 124 9.04 14.44 -34.40
CA VAL A 124 9.19 15.14 -35.68
C VAL A 124 10.67 15.04 -36.07
N THR A 125 10.94 14.43 -37.22
CA THR A 125 12.30 14.38 -37.75
C THR A 125 12.40 15.44 -38.83
N GLU A 126 13.21 16.46 -38.62
CA GLU A 126 13.46 17.51 -39.61
C GLU A 126 14.89 17.37 -40.14
N GLU A 127 15.02 17.38 -41.45
CA GLU A 127 16.32 17.44 -42.12
C GLU A 127 16.67 18.91 -42.31
N TYR A 128 17.65 19.39 -41.55
CA TYR A 128 18.19 20.73 -41.71
C TYR A 128 19.44 20.66 -42.59
N THR A 129 19.55 21.58 -43.55
CA THR A 129 20.77 21.71 -44.36
C THR A 129 21.60 22.82 -43.74
N ASP A 130 22.82 22.49 -43.30
CA ASP A 130 23.72 23.48 -42.73
C ASP A 130 24.20 24.45 -43.82
N ASN A 131 24.71 25.63 -43.45
CA ASN A 131 25.22 26.62 -44.41
C ASN A 131 26.40 26.12 -45.26
N GLU A 132 26.99 24.98 -44.89
CA GLU A 132 28.07 24.27 -45.59
C GLU A 132 27.57 23.11 -46.49
N GLY A 133 26.26 22.98 -46.71
CA GLY A 133 25.67 22.00 -47.64
C GLY A 133 25.55 20.57 -47.10
N ASN A 134 25.93 20.33 -45.84
CA ASN A 134 25.77 19.03 -45.19
C ASN A 134 24.35 18.86 -44.63
N LYS A 135 23.66 17.78 -45.03
CA LYS A 135 22.35 17.42 -44.50
C LYS A 135 22.51 16.80 -43.11
N GLN A 136 22.00 17.48 -42.08
CA GLN A 136 21.94 16.95 -40.73
C GLN A 136 20.50 16.67 -40.32
N THR A 137 20.21 15.42 -39.98
CA THR A 137 18.90 15.01 -39.48
C THR A 137 18.78 15.38 -38.00
N GLN A 138 18.00 16.40 -37.68
CA GLN A 138 17.66 16.73 -36.30
C GLN A 138 16.33 16.10 -35.91
N LYS A 139 16.34 15.32 -34.82
CA LYS A 139 15.14 14.66 -34.28
C LYS A 139 14.57 15.53 -33.18
N TYR A 140 13.52 16.26 -33.50
CA TYR A 140 12.74 17.00 -32.52
C TYR A 140 11.61 16.13 -31.96
N SER A 141 11.14 16.50 -30.78
CA SER A 141 9.95 15.91 -30.20
C SER A 141 9.08 17.01 -29.65
N VAL A 142 7.86 17.08 -30.18
CA VAL A 142 6.86 18.04 -29.74
C VAL A 142 5.94 17.30 -28.77
N PHE A 143 5.83 17.85 -27.57
CA PHE A 143 4.94 17.33 -26.54
C PHE A 143 3.72 18.25 -26.44
N ASP A 144 2.54 17.70 -26.63
CA ASP A 144 1.30 18.34 -26.22
C ASP A 144 0.87 17.73 -24.88
N ILE A 145 1.39 18.27 -23.78
CA ILE A 145 1.22 17.66 -22.46
C ILE A 145 -0.19 17.94 -21.93
N VAL A 146 -1.15 17.09 -22.30
CA VAL A 146 -2.41 17.00 -21.56
C VAL A 146 -2.13 16.23 -20.27
N THR A 147 -1.92 16.97 -19.17
CA THR A 147 -1.68 16.39 -17.85
C THR A 147 -2.59 16.99 -16.79
N ASP A 148 -2.87 16.20 -15.76
CA ASP A 148 -3.63 16.64 -14.60
C ASP A 148 -2.74 17.47 -13.67
N ASN A 149 -2.88 18.79 -13.74
CA ASN A 149 -1.98 19.75 -13.10
C ASN A 149 -2.39 20.05 -11.63
N LEU A 150 -2.92 19.06 -10.92
CA LEU A 150 -3.33 19.21 -9.52
C LEU A 150 -2.17 19.76 -8.66
N LYS A 151 -2.50 20.51 -7.58
CA LYS A 151 -1.56 21.14 -6.63
C LYS A 151 -0.41 20.21 -6.18
N ARG A 152 0.82 20.47 -6.63
CA ARG A 152 1.98 19.56 -6.50
C ARG A 152 2.59 19.53 -5.10
N LYS A 153 2.74 20.70 -4.46
CA LYS A 153 3.33 20.85 -3.11
C LYS A 153 2.47 20.23 -2.00
N THR A 154 1.15 20.36 -2.10
CA THR A 154 0.20 19.82 -1.11
C THR A 154 0.19 18.30 -1.10
N TRP A 155 0.32 17.66 -2.26
CA TRP A 155 0.38 16.19 -2.35
C TRP A 155 1.63 15.64 -1.69
N LYS A 156 2.81 16.20 -1.98
CA LYS A 156 4.07 15.71 -1.39
C LYS A 156 4.07 15.80 0.13
N ASN A 157 3.58 16.91 0.68
CA ASN A 157 3.44 17.06 2.13
C ASN A 157 2.43 16.06 2.71
N TYR A 158 1.35 15.76 1.98
CA TYR A 158 0.35 14.79 2.37
C TYR A 158 0.90 13.35 2.37
N THR A 159 1.68 12.94 1.36
CA THR A 159 2.30 11.60 1.34
C THR A 159 3.33 11.42 2.42
N GLU A 160 4.17 12.43 2.65
CA GLU A 160 5.14 12.39 3.76
C GLU A 160 4.42 12.30 5.11
N ARG A 161 3.30 13.01 5.28
CA ARG A 161 2.46 12.92 6.49
C ARG A 161 1.84 11.54 6.66
N ILE A 162 1.28 10.95 5.59
CA ILE A 162 0.75 9.57 5.64
C ILE A 162 1.86 8.59 5.97
N ALA A 163 2.99 8.67 5.28
CA ALA A 163 4.12 7.77 5.49
C ALA A 163 4.60 7.83 6.94
N LYS A 164 4.69 9.02 7.54
CA LYS A 164 5.02 9.20 8.96
C LYS A 164 3.93 8.66 9.88
N SER A 165 2.66 8.94 9.59
CA SER A 165 1.53 8.47 10.41
C SER A 165 1.42 6.94 10.47
N ARG A 166 1.90 6.21 9.46
CA ARG A 166 1.93 4.74 9.47
C ARG A 166 2.86 4.14 10.54
N PHE A 167 3.84 4.90 11.02
CA PHE A 167 4.76 4.47 12.06
C PHE A 167 4.40 5.02 13.45
N THR A 168 3.32 5.80 13.56
CA THR A 168 2.88 6.34 14.86
C THR A 168 1.77 5.47 15.46
N LEU A 169 1.74 5.37 16.79
CA LEU A 169 0.67 4.74 17.55
C LEU A 169 -0.72 5.33 17.20
N ALA A 170 -0.76 6.64 16.94
CA ALA A 170 -1.98 7.32 16.50
C ALA A 170 -2.52 6.78 15.16
N GLY A 171 -1.65 6.55 14.16
CA GLY A 171 -2.08 5.99 12.87
C GLY A 171 -2.48 4.51 12.97
N PHE A 172 -1.86 3.75 13.87
CA PHE A 172 -2.29 2.38 14.17
C PHE A 172 -3.69 2.34 14.77
N LEU A 173 -3.95 3.17 15.79
CA LEU A 173 -5.26 3.29 16.44
C LEU A 173 -6.36 3.70 15.45
N ASP A 174 -6.11 4.71 14.61
CA ASP A 174 -7.09 5.18 13.62
C ASP A 174 -7.44 4.09 12.60
N GLN A 175 -6.45 3.35 12.12
CA GLN A 175 -6.67 2.24 11.18
C GLN A 175 -7.42 1.05 11.82
N HIS A 176 -7.26 0.82 13.13
CA HIS A 176 -7.79 -0.35 13.83
C HIS A 176 -8.97 -0.03 14.77
N TRP A 177 -9.46 1.21 14.76
CA TRP A 177 -10.49 1.69 15.68
C TRP A 177 -11.75 0.81 15.66
N ARG A 178 -12.23 0.45 14.47
CA ARG A 178 -13.39 -0.45 14.31
C ARG A 178 -13.17 -1.85 14.88
N ALA A 179 -11.96 -2.38 14.76
CA ALA A 179 -11.64 -3.70 15.29
C ALA A 179 -11.57 -3.68 16.82
N ILE A 180 -11.02 -2.60 17.39
CA ILE A 180 -10.96 -2.38 18.84
C ILE A 180 -12.38 -2.21 19.41
N GLU A 181 -13.22 -1.41 18.75
CA GLU A 181 -14.62 -1.18 19.13
C GLU A 181 -15.40 -2.50 19.18
N LEU A 182 -15.28 -3.33 18.15
CA LEU A 182 -15.97 -4.63 18.09
C LEU A 182 -15.42 -5.60 19.15
N GLY A 183 -14.12 -5.58 19.43
CA GLY A 183 -13.51 -6.36 20.49
C GLY A 183 -14.04 -5.99 21.88
N ILE A 184 -14.20 -4.70 22.16
CA ILE A 184 -14.78 -4.20 23.42
C ILE A 184 -16.24 -4.63 23.53
N LEU A 185 -17.03 -4.52 22.45
CA LEU A 185 -18.43 -4.93 22.45
C LEU A 185 -18.59 -6.43 22.79
N VAL A 186 -17.80 -7.29 22.15
CA VAL A 186 -17.80 -8.73 22.43
C VAL A 186 -17.39 -9.01 23.88
N PHE A 187 -16.39 -8.28 24.40
CA PHE A 187 -15.94 -8.42 25.78
C PHE A 187 -17.04 -8.06 26.79
N ILE A 188 -17.79 -6.98 26.56
CA ILE A 188 -18.92 -6.56 27.41
C ILE A 188 -20.03 -7.62 27.40
N ILE A 189 -20.38 -8.16 26.22
CA ILE A 189 -21.38 -9.23 26.10
C ILE A 189 -20.94 -10.48 26.88
N PHE A 190 -19.66 -10.84 26.81
CA PHE A 190 -19.11 -12.00 27.52
C PHE A 190 -19.17 -11.83 29.04
N ILE A 191 -18.88 -10.62 29.55
CA ILE A 191 -19.06 -10.30 30.97
C ILE A 191 -20.54 -10.44 31.37
N GLY A 192 -21.47 -9.92 30.57
CA GLY A 192 -22.91 -10.03 30.82
C GLY A 192 -23.36 -11.49 30.94
N PHE A 193 -22.92 -12.36 30.01
CA PHE A 193 -23.19 -13.80 30.07
C PHE A 193 -22.57 -14.47 31.30
N SER A 194 -21.34 -14.09 31.66
CA SER A 194 -20.66 -14.64 32.84
C SER A 194 -21.39 -14.29 34.14
N VAL A 195 -21.90 -13.07 34.27
CA VAL A 195 -22.70 -12.64 35.44
C VAL A 195 -24.05 -13.38 35.48
N LEU A 196 -24.70 -13.57 34.34
CA LEU A 196 -25.93 -14.37 34.25
C LEU A 196 -25.68 -15.82 34.68
N TRP A 197 -24.60 -16.43 34.21
CA TRP A 197 -24.20 -17.78 34.59
C TRP A 197 -23.91 -17.93 36.09
N MET A 198 -23.24 -16.95 36.70
CA MET A 198 -23.01 -16.94 38.15
C MET A 198 -24.30 -16.78 38.97
N ARG A 199 -25.38 -16.22 38.39
CA ARG A 199 -26.68 -16.06 39.04
C ARG A 199 -27.67 -17.20 38.80
N MET A 200 -27.46 -18.06 37.80
CA MET A 200 -28.34 -19.22 37.56
C MET A 200 -28.54 -20.14 38.78
N PRO A 201 -27.53 -20.42 39.64
CA PRO A 201 -27.73 -21.24 40.84
C PRO A 201 -28.71 -20.65 41.86
N LYS A 202 -28.99 -19.34 41.81
CA LYS A 202 -29.91 -18.64 42.74
C LYS A 202 -31.33 -18.48 42.20
N LEU A 203 -31.57 -18.83 40.94
CA LEU A 203 -32.86 -18.67 40.26
C LEU A 203 -33.59 -20.01 40.03
N CYS A 204 -32.86 -21.13 40.05
CA CYS A 204 -33.41 -22.48 39.90
C CYS A 204 -33.42 -23.27 41.23
N GLY A 205 -33.33 -22.58 42.36
CA GLY A 205 -33.42 -23.15 43.71
C GLY A 205 -34.50 -22.44 44.53
#